data_AF-A0A0S4KG16-F1
#
_entry.id   AF-A0A0S4KG16-F1
#
_cell.length_a   1.000
_cell.length_b   1.000
_cell.length_c   1.000
_cell.angle_alpha   90.00
_cell.angle_beta   90.00
_cell.angle_gamma   90.00
#
_symmetry.space_group_name_H-M   'P 1'
#
loop_
_entity.id
_entity.type
_entity.pdbx_description
1 polymer ?
#
loop_
_entity_poly.entity_id
_entity_poly.type
_entity_poly.pdbx_seq_one_letter_code
_entity_poly.pdbx_strand_id
1 'polypeptide(L)'
;MNLSIISFIVCIAHQQKKLRRAQHQMSLTGIMPTSIVVLGSLITMLVSADTWCASPKCASLEMTAEFVMVDYDWTGSGYANSSDAQRAGVFIPSSNLVTGINFYKNTTFLCVPRWRSGVPSTLNTLEFDATSGAPVLKPFPNWDWQRNVLHYVQAVYVDRVRGNIWIIDTGRENFMLLLCR
;
A
#
# COMPACT_ATOMS: atom_id res chain seq x y z
N MET A 1 28.50 14.30 15.59
CA MET A 1 27.71 13.04 15.59
C MET A 1 26.82 13.09 14.38
N ASN A 2 27.17 12.34 13.34
CA ASN A 2 26.45 12.30 12.07
C ASN A 2 25.16 11.49 12.25
N LEU A 3 24.00 12.14 12.22
CA LEU A 3 22.72 11.45 12.05
C LEU A 3 22.55 11.11 10.57
N SER A 4 22.83 9.86 10.21
CA SER A 4 22.34 9.30 8.96
C SER A 4 20.82 9.21 9.04
N ILE A 5 20.13 10.16 8.41
CA ILE A 5 18.70 10.09 8.12
C ILE A 5 18.51 8.92 7.16
N ILE A 6 18.02 7.80 7.67
CA ILE A 6 17.57 6.70 6.83
C ILE A 6 16.24 7.15 6.22
N SER A 7 16.29 7.83 5.07
CA SER A 7 15.12 8.08 4.24
C SER A 7 14.61 6.76 3.71
N PHE A 8 13.62 6.19 4.38
CA PHE A 8 12.81 5.11 3.84
C PHE A 8 11.80 5.73 2.86
N ILE A 9 12.24 5.91 1.61
CA ILE A 9 11.35 6.25 0.50
C ILE A 9 10.39 5.05 0.30
N VAL A 10 9.16 5.19 0.79
CA VAL A 10 8.08 4.23 0.52
C VAL A 10 7.49 4.58 -0.84
N CYS A 11 8.02 3.98 -1.90
CA CYS A 11 7.45 4.08 -3.24
C CYS A 11 6.20 3.20 -3.36
N ILE A 12 5.03 3.82 -3.51
CA ILE A 12 3.78 3.11 -3.83
C ILE A 12 3.72 2.94 -5.35
N ALA A 13 3.90 1.72 -5.84
CA ALA A 13 3.89 1.41 -7.27
C ALA A 13 2.66 0.58 -7.69
N HIS A 14 1.95 1.05 -8.72
CA HIS A 14 0.68 0.48 -9.20
C HIS A 14 0.88 -0.52 -10.35
N GLN A 15 0.90 -1.84 -10.10
CA GLN A 15 1.03 -2.85 -11.18
C GLN A 15 0.28 -4.18 -10.93
N GLN A 16 -1.05 -4.22 -11.06
CA GLN A 16 -1.78 -5.51 -11.00
C GLN A 16 -2.89 -5.72 -12.06
N LYS A 17 -3.31 -4.68 -12.80
CA LYS A 17 -4.36 -4.84 -13.84
C LYS A 17 -3.83 -5.46 -15.14
N LYS A 18 -2.56 -5.26 -15.49
CA LYS A 18 -1.98 -5.74 -16.76
C LYS A 18 -1.58 -7.22 -16.75
N LEU A 19 -1.09 -7.72 -15.62
CA LEU A 19 -0.67 -9.13 -15.45
C LEU A 19 -1.85 -10.13 -15.52
N ARG A 20 -3.04 -9.75 -15.03
CA ARG A 20 -4.23 -10.63 -15.03
C ARG A 20 -4.80 -10.91 -16.42
N ARG A 21 -4.69 -9.96 -17.36
CA ARG A 21 -5.11 -10.19 -18.75
C ARG A 21 -4.21 -11.22 -19.43
N ALA A 22 -2.90 -11.18 -19.16
CA ALA A 22 -1.96 -12.17 -19.68
C ALA A 22 -2.18 -13.58 -19.07
N GLN A 23 -2.42 -13.68 -17.76
CA GLN A 23 -2.66 -14.97 -17.10
C GLN A 23 -4.03 -15.59 -17.44
N HIS A 24 -5.08 -14.79 -17.55
CA HIS A 24 -6.40 -15.29 -17.94
C HIS A 24 -6.41 -15.79 -19.39
N GLN A 25 -5.59 -15.19 -20.26
CA GLN A 25 -5.44 -15.62 -21.64
C GLN A 25 -4.62 -16.91 -21.77
N MET A 26 -3.70 -17.19 -20.84
CA MET A 26 -2.95 -18.47 -20.74
C MET A 26 -3.79 -19.61 -20.15
N SER A 27 -4.73 -19.32 -19.24
CA SER A 27 -5.59 -20.34 -18.63
C SER A 27 -6.68 -20.86 -19.58
N LEU A 28 -7.12 -20.05 -20.55
CA LEU A 28 -8.19 -20.43 -21.49
C LEU A 28 -7.69 -21.25 -22.68
N THR A 29 -6.38 -21.23 -22.96
CA THR A 29 -5.80 -21.94 -24.12
C THR A 29 -5.29 -23.33 -23.80
N GLY A 30 -5.18 -23.72 -22.52
CA GLY A 30 -4.86 -25.10 -22.12
C GLY A 30 -3.48 -25.61 -22.60
N ILE A 31 -2.57 -24.73 -22.98
CA ILE A 31 -1.25 -25.11 -23.51
C ILE A 31 -0.27 -25.23 -22.34
N MET A 32 -0.09 -26.45 -21.84
CA MET A 32 1.07 -26.82 -21.02
C MET A 32 2.23 -27.19 -21.96
N PRO A 33 3.44 -26.63 -21.80
CA PRO A 33 4.59 -27.08 -22.57
C PRO A 33 5.10 -28.35 -21.95
N THR A 34 4.74 -29.50 -22.52
CA THR A 34 5.63 -30.66 -22.65
C THR A 34 4.96 -31.75 -23.47
N SER A 35 5.73 -32.28 -24.41
CA SER A 35 5.49 -33.48 -25.23
C SER A 35 4.84 -33.24 -26.59
N ILE A 36 5.74 -33.11 -27.57
CA ILE A 36 5.52 -33.33 -28.99
C ILE A 36 4.85 -34.70 -29.18
N VAL A 37 3.64 -34.72 -29.75
CA VAL A 37 3.13 -35.86 -30.50
C VAL A 37 2.68 -35.33 -31.85
N VAL A 38 3.59 -35.36 -32.82
CA VAL A 38 3.26 -35.19 -34.23
C VAL A 38 2.76 -36.53 -34.73
N LEU A 39 1.47 -36.64 -35.04
CA LEU A 39 1.01 -37.56 -36.08
C LEU A 39 -0.24 -37.00 -36.78
N GLY A 40 -0.06 -36.64 -38.05
CA GLY A 40 -1.14 -36.64 -39.05
C GLY A 40 -1.91 -35.34 -39.24
N SER A 41 -1.35 -34.37 -39.96
CA SER A 41 -1.97 -33.66 -41.11
C SER A 41 -1.18 -32.38 -41.43
N LEU A 42 -0.98 -32.12 -42.72
CA LEU A 42 -0.30 -30.95 -43.29
C LEU A 42 -0.87 -29.64 -42.70
N ILE A 43 -0.16 -29.02 -41.76
CA ILE A 43 0.05 -27.57 -41.61
C ILE A 43 1.20 -27.44 -40.60
N THR A 44 2.44 -27.29 -41.10
CA THR A 44 3.57 -26.89 -40.27
C THR A 44 3.52 -25.38 -40.08
N MET A 45 2.82 -24.91 -39.05
CA MET A 45 2.99 -23.55 -38.57
C MET A 45 4.34 -23.48 -37.84
N LEU A 46 5.33 -22.85 -38.47
CA LEU A 46 6.57 -22.42 -37.80
C LEU A 46 6.19 -21.35 -36.79
N VAL A 47 5.94 -21.75 -35.54
CA VAL A 47 5.82 -20.81 -34.44
C VAL A 47 7.26 -20.46 -34.05
N SER A 48 7.73 -19.28 -34.45
CA SER A 48 9.06 -18.79 -34.05
C SER A 48 9.18 -18.86 -32.53
N ALA A 49 10.27 -19.45 -32.03
CA ALA A 49 10.55 -19.60 -30.60
C ALA A 49 10.50 -18.26 -29.85
N ASP A 50 10.77 -17.17 -30.57
CA ASP A 50 10.71 -15.78 -30.12
C ASP A 50 9.32 -15.39 -29.53
N THR A 51 8.25 -16.08 -29.95
CA THR A 51 6.88 -15.83 -29.47
C THR A 51 6.66 -16.37 -28.05
N TRP A 52 7.40 -17.40 -27.65
CA TRP A 52 7.25 -18.06 -26.33
C TRP A 52 8.12 -17.43 -25.24
N CYS A 53 9.20 -16.75 -25.63
CA CYS A 53 10.16 -16.13 -24.70
C CYS A 53 10.12 -14.60 -24.70
N ALA A 54 9.06 -13.98 -25.20
CA ALA A 54 8.84 -12.55 -24.94
C ALA A 54 8.55 -12.37 -23.45
N SER A 55 9.62 -12.26 -22.66
CA SER A 55 9.57 -11.84 -21.26
C SER A 55 8.66 -10.61 -21.21
N PRO A 56 7.61 -10.59 -20.37
CA PRO A 56 6.69 -9.46 -20.35
C PRO A 56 7.53 -8.20 -20.23
N LYS A 57 7.50 -7.33 -21.26
CA LYS A 57 8.28 -6.09 -21.28
C LYS A 57 8.15 -5.48 -19.90
N CYS A 58 9.28 -5.33 -19.19
CA CYS A 58 9.32 -4.86 -17.83
C CYS A 58 8.45 -3.61 -17.75
N ALA A 59 7.26 -3.74 -17.16
CA ALA A 59 6.32 -2.63 -17.14
C ALA A 59 6.95 -1.57 -16.25
N SER A 60 7.19 -0.39 -16.81
CA SER A 60 7.68 0.74 -16.03
C SER A 60 6.73 0.96 -14.85
N LEU A 61 7.26 0.85 -13.63
CA LEU A 61 6.52 1.19 -12.42
C LEU A 61 6.26 2.69 -12.43
N GLU A 62 5.00 3.09 -12.25
CA GLU A 62 4.62 4.49 -12.10
C GLU A 62 4.58 4.79 -10.60
N MET A 63 5.34 5.80 -10.18
CA MET A 63 5.38 6.27 -8.81
C MET A 63 4.10 7.05 -8.51
N THR A 64 3.22 6.51 -7.66
CA THR A 64 1.96 7.18 -7.32
C THR A 64 2.15 8.22 -6.21
N ALA A 65 2.97 7.91 -5.22
CA ALA A 65 3.31 8.82 -4.13
C ALA A 65 4.67 8.45 -3.55
N GLU A 66 5.35 9.46 -3.01
CA GLU A 66 6.61 9.38 -2.30
C GLU A 66 6.51 10.21 -1.02
N PHE A 67 7.09 9.71 0.07
CA PHE A 67 7.11 10.39 1.35
C PHE A 67 8.55 10.53 1.83
N VAL A 68 8.95 11.76 2.14
CA VAL A 68 10.13 12.00 2.98
C VAL A 68 9.77 11.78 4.44
N MET A 69 8.66 12.37 4.85
CA MET A 69 7.94 12.13 6.09
C MET A 69 6.45 12.13 5.76
N VAL A 70 5.68 11.27 6.42
CA VAL A 70 4.22 11.29 6.23
C VAL A 70 3.62 12.47 6.98
N ASP A 71 2.59 13.07 6.39
CA ASP A 71 1.70 14.02 7.06
C ASP A 71 0.25 13.54 6.87
N TYR A 72 -0.67 14.16 7.61
CA TYR A 72 -2.07 13.78 7.67
C TYR A 72 -2.99 14.88 7.16
N ASP A 73 -4.17 14.49 6.68
CA ASP A 73 -5.27 15.42 6.53
C ASP A 73 -5.84 15.77 7.91
N TRP A 74 -5.46 16.95 8.42
CA TRP A 74 -5.85 17.44 9.75
C TRP A 74 -7.31 17.91 9.83
N THR A 75 -8.06 17.88 8.72
CA THR A 75 -9.47 18.28 8.70
C THR A 75 -10.30 17.44 9.67
N GLY A 76 -10.96 18.09 10.63
CA GLY A 76 -11.80 17.42 11.63
C GLY A 76 -11.03 16.70 12.74
N SER A 77 -9.70 16.88 12.83
CA SER A 77 -8.86 16.30 13.88
C SER A 77 -9.00 17.01 15.24
N GLY A 78 -9.39 18.28 15.23
CA GLY A 78 -9.30 19.18 16.39
C GLY A 78 -8.00 20.00 16.45
N TYR A 79 -7.04 19.74 15.56
CA TYR A 79 -5.81 20.52 15.39
C TYR A 79 -5.87 21.35 14.13
N ALA A 80 -5.26 22.54 14.15
CA ALA A 80 -5.25 23.43 12.99
C ALA A 80 -4.37 22.91 11.84
N ASN A 81 -3.26 22.23 12.17
CA ASN A 81 -2.29 21.68 11.21
C ASN A 81 -1.29 20.76 11.93
N SER A 82 -0.34 20.21 11.16
CA SER A 82 0.72 19.33 11.66
C SER A 82 1.64 19.97 12.70
N SER A 83 1.85 21.29 12.66
CA SER A 83 2.69 21.99 13.65
C SER A 83 1.99 22.11 15.00
N ASP A 84 0.68 22.32 14.99
CA ASP A 84 -0.15 22.35 16.20
C ASP A 84 -0.22 20.97 16.86
N ALA A 85 -0.45 19.92 16.05
CA ALA A 85 -0.44 18.54 16.50
C ALA A 85 0.94 18.09 17.05
N GLN A 86 2.04 18.57 16.45
CA GLN A 86 3.39 18.35 16.97
C GLN A 86 3.61 19.03 18.33
N ARG A 87 3.16 20.28 18.49
CA ARG A 87 3.25 20.99 19.77
C ARG A 87 2.47 20.29 20.88
N ALA A 88 1.32 19.69 20.54
CA ALA A 88 0.53 18.89 21.45
C ALA A 88 1.13 17.50 21.74
N GLY A 89 2.18 17.08 21.02
CA GLY A 89 2.84 15.79 21.19
C GLY A 89 2.06 14.59 20.63
N VAL A 90 0.92 14.81 19.98
CA VAL A 90 0.11 13.74 19.37
C VAL A 90 0.67 13.28 18.03
N PHE A 91 1.49 14.11 17.39
CA PHE A 91 2.16 13.80 16.14
C PHE A 91 3.67 13.97 16.29
N ILE A 92 4.41 12.89 16.07
CA ILE A 92 5.87 12.89 16.03
C ILE A 92 6.26 12.33 14.67
N PRO A 93 6.71 13.15 13.70
CA PRO A 93 6.90 12.70 12.31
C PRO A 93 7.74 11.42 12.18
N SER A 94 8.84 11.32 12.94
CA SER A 94 9.69 10.13 12.92
C SER A 94 8.99 8.84 13.36
N SER A 95 7.93 8.93 14.16
CA SER A 95 7.18 7.78 14.67
C SER A 95 6.27 7.11 13.66
N ASN A 96 6.00 7.78 12.53
CA ASN A 96 4.99 7.38 11.57
C ASN A 96 5.65 6.70 10.37
N LEU A 97 5.74 5.37 10.42
CA LEU A 97 6.20 4.58 9.28
C LEU A 97 5.02 3.81 8.68
N VAL A 98 4.88 3.88 7.37
CA VAL A 98 3.91 3.07 6.63
C VAL A 98 4.44 1.65 6.54
N THR A 99 3.72 0.69 7.12
CA THR A 99 4.13 -0.73 7.11
C THR A 99 3.19 -1.61 6.29
N GLY A 100 1.97 -1.14 6.02
CA GLY A 100 0.97 -1.89 5.28
C GLY A 100 0.40 -1.04 4.15
N ILE A 101 0.29 -1.63 2.96
CA ILE A 101 -0.33 -1.00 1.79
C ILE A 101 -1.33 -2.00 1.20
N ASN A 102 -2.57 -1.56 0.98
CA ASN A 102 -3.53 -2.31 0.18
C ASN A 102 -4.26 -1.35 -0.77
N PHE A 103 -4.89 -1.88 -1.81
CA PHE A 103 -5.58 -1.06 -2.79
C PHE A 103 -6.86 -1.74 -3.26
N TYR A 104 -7.93 -0.96 -3.30
CA TYR A 104 -9.23 -1.38 -3.82
C TYR A 104 -9.87 -0.25 -4.59
N LYS A 105 -10.26 -0.53 -5.83
CA LYS A 105 -10.74 0.48 -6.79
C LYS A 105 -9.73 1.64 -6.91
N ASN A 106 -10.13 2.85 -6.56
CA ASN A 106 -9.30 4.05 -6.59
C ASN A 106 -8.83 4.47 -5.18
N THR A 107 -8.96 3.58 -4.20
CA THR A 107 -8.57 3.85 -2.82
C THR A 107 -7.35 3.02 -2.47
N THR A 108 -6.29 3.71 -2.04
CA THR A 108 -5.09 3.08 -1.49
C THR A 108 -5.15 3.22 0.02
N PHE A 109 -5.19 2.09 0.72
CA PHE A 109 -5.17 2.03 2.17
C PHE A 109 -3.73 1.90 2.68
N LEU A 110 -3.42 2.66 3.71
CA LEU A 110 -2.10 2.76 4.30
C LEU A 110 -2.21 2.53 5.82
N CYS A 111 -1.44 1.58 6.33
CA CYS A 111 -1.37 1.28 7.76
C CYS A 111 -0.12 1.93 8.35
N VAL A 112 -0.32 2.68 9.45
CA VAL A 112 0.74 3.27 10.27
C VAL A 112 0.58 2.72 11.69
N PRO A 113 1.31 1.67 12.08
CA PRO A 113 1.11 1.01 13.35
C PRO A 113 1.50 1.89 14.55
N ARG A 114 0.68 1.89 15.62
CA ARG A 114 0.98 2.62 16.88
C ARG A 114 1.95 1.86 17.79
N TRP A 115 3.15 1.58 17.30
CA TRP A 115 4.21 0.95 18.08
C TRP A 115 4.85 1.82 19.17
N ARG A 116 4.76 3.15 19.03
CA ARG A 116 5.28 4.21 19.91
C ARG A 116 4.41 5.47 19.75
N SER A 117 4.49 6.37 20.72
CA SER A 117 3.72 7.60 20.74
C SER A 117 3.98 8.50 19.53
N GLY A 118 3.01 9.37 19.25
CA GLY A 118 3.08 10.34 18.15
C GLY A 118 2.54 9.83 16.82
N VAL A 119 1.75 8.75 16.83
CA VAL A 119 1.04 8.23 15.64
C VAL A 119 -0.45 8.58 15.74
N PRO A 120 -0.93 9.61 15.02
CA PRO A 120 -2.28 10.14 15.20
C PRO A 120 -3.35 9.20 14.62
N SER A 121 -3.07 8.54 13.49
CA SER A 121 -4.03 7.65 12.81
C SER A 121 -3.34 6.40 12.26
N THR A 122 -3.89 5.24 12.61
CA THR A 122 -3.30 3.93 12.31
C THR A 122 -3.78 3.30 11.01
N LEU A 123 -4.98 3.64 10.54
CA LEU A 123 -5.50 3.22 9.24
C LEU A 123 -5.93 4.44 8.43
N ASN A 124 -5.40 4.56 7.22
CA ASN A 124 -5.54 5.75 6.41
C ASN A 124 -5.85 5.40 4.96
N THR A 125 -6.36 6.36 4.20
CA THR A 125 -6.33 6.38 2.75
C THR A 125 -5.28 7.38 2.25
N LEU A 126 -4.71 7.10 1.09
CA LEU A 126 -3.85 8.06 0.37
C LEU A 126 -4.71 9.12 -0.30
N GLU A 127 -4.44 10.39 0.00
CA GLU A 127 -5.03 11.55 -0.66
C GLU A 127 -3.92 12.54 -1.03
N PHE A 128 -4.27 13.60 -1.75
CA PHE A 128 -3.35 14.68 -2.09
C PHE A 128 -3.89 15.99 -1.56
N ASP A 129 -3.04 16.74 -0.85
CA ASP A 129 -3.40 18.06 -0.35
C ASP A 129 -3.75 19.00 -1.51
N ALA A 130 -4.88 19.70 -1.39
CA ALA A 130 -5.42 20.50 -2.50
C ALA A 130 -4.57 21.71 -2.86
N THR A 131 -3.74 22.20 -1.93
CA THR A 131 -2.93 23.42 -2.12
C THR A 131 -1.51 23.09 -2.58
N SER A 132 -0.86 22.14 -1.91
CA SER A 132 0.53 21.75 -2.17
C SER A 132 0.67 20.60 -3.18
N GLY A 133 -0.39 19.82 -3.41
CA GLY A 133 -0.34 18.59 -4.19
C GLY A 133 0.46 17.47 -3.51
N ALA A 134 0.90 17.67 -2.26
CA ALA A 134 1.67 16.68 -1.52
C ALA A 134 0.79 15.49 -1.11
N PRO A 135 1.33 14.26 -1.12
CA PRO A 135 0.59 13.11 -0.63
C PRO A 135 0.40 13.20 0.88
N VAL A 136 -0.82 13.00 1.35
CA VAL A 136 -1.21 13.04 2.76
C VAL A 136 -2.02 11.80 3.14
N LEU A 137 -1.97 11.44 4.42
CA LEU A 137 -2.73 10.34 4.98
C LEU A 137 -4.06 10.85 5.52
N LYS A 138 -5.17 10.42 4.92
CA LYS A 138 -6.49 10.72 5.44
C LYS A 138 -6.97 9.59 6.36
N PRO A 139 -7.33 9.88 7.62
CA PRO A 139 -7.84 8.87 8.54
C PRO A 139 -9.06 8.12 8.02
N PHE A 140 -9.01 6.80 8.10
CA PHE A 140 -10.09 5.95 7.61
C PHE A 140 -10.77 5.17 8.75
N PRO A 141 -12.10 5.14 8.82
CA PRO A 141 -13.02 5.94 8.00
C PRO A 141 -13.03 7.44 8.37
N ASN A 142 -12.63 7.79 9.60
CA ASN A 142 -12.55 9.17 10.08
C ASN A 142 -11.73 9.25 11.39
N TRP A 143 -11.50 10.47 11.88
CA TRP A 143 -10.79 10.74 13.14
C TRP A 143 -11.45 10.16 14.40
N ASP A 144 -12.76 9.95 14.42
CA ASP A 144 -13.44 9.38 15.58
C ASP A 144 -13.09 7.90 15.76
N TRP A 145 -13.06 7.14 14.66
CA TRP A 145 -12.62 5.75 14.66
C TRP A 145 -11.18 5.60 15.10
N GLN A 146 -10.30 6.50 14.67
CA GLN A 146 -8.90 6.46 15.09
C GLN A 146 -8.72 6.75 16.58
N ARG A 147 -9.62 7.53 17.20
CA ARG A 147 -9.54 7.86 18.63
C ARG A 147 -10.14 6.77 19.51
N ASN A 148 -11.22 6.14 19.06
CA ASN A 148 -12.09 5.37 19.94
C ASN A 148 -12.22 3.89 19.58
N VAL A 149 -11.82 3.48 18.37
CA VAL A 149 -12.10 2.12 17.85
C VAL A 149 -10.83 1.40 17.42
N LEU A 150 -10.01 2.06 16.61
CA LEU A 150 -8.80 1.48 16.06
C LEU A 150 -7.59 1.90 16.91
N HIS A 151 -6.80 0.91 17.32
CA HIS A 151 -5.68 1.08 18.24
C HIS A 151 -4.34 0.89 17.53
N TYR A 152 -4.11 -0.30 16.99
CA TYR A 152 -2.89 -0.63 16.28
C TYR A 152 -3.25 -1.58 15.16
N VAL A 153 -3.44 -1.00 13.99
CA VAL A 153 -3.68 -1.72 12.75
C VAL A 153 -2.35 -2.18 12.15
N GLN A 154 -2.15 -3.49 12.09
CA GLN A 154 -0.97 -4.10 11.46
C GLN A 154 -1.13 -4.28 9.96
N ALA A 155 -2.35 -4.60 9.53
CA ALA A 155 -2.66 -4.87 8.15
C ALA A 155 -4.14 -4.64 7.85
N VAL A 156 -4.40 -4.37 6.58
CA VAL A 156 -5.74 -4.28 6.02
C VAL A 156 -5.83 -5.16 4.78
N TYR A 157 -6.92 -5.89 4.66
CA TYR A 157 -7.25 -6.70 3.50
C TYR A 157 -8.61 -6.29 2.95
N VAL A 158 -8.70 -6.12 1.64
CA VAL A 158 -9.97 -5.79 0.97
C VAL A 158 -10.38 -6.94 0.06
N ASP A 159 -11.54 -7.53 0.33
CA ASP A 159 -12.17 -8.50 -0.56
C ASP A 159 -12.60 -7.79 -1.85
N ARG A 160 -11.94 -8.14 -2.95
CA ARG A 160 -12.17 -7.48 -4.25
C ARG A 160 -13.54 -7.77 -4.84
N VAL A 161 -14.17 -8.89 -4.47
CA VAL A 161 -15.46 -9.33 -5.01
C VAL A 161 -16.59 -8.67 -4.24
N ARG A 162 -16.56 -8.76 -2.91
CA ARG A 162 -17.64 -8.26 -2.05
C ARG A 162 -17.45 -6.82 -1.58
N GLY A 163 -16.22 -6.30 -1.62
CA GLY A 163 -15.88 -4.97 -1.11
C GLY A 163 -15.74 -4.92 0.41
N ASN A 164 -15.76 -6.07 1.10
CA ASN A 164 -15.57 -6.14 2.54
C ASN A 164 -14.12 -5.79 2.91
N ILE A 165 -13.94 -5.03 3.99
CA ILE A 165 -12.63 -4.66 4.52
C ILE A 165 -12.42 -5.44 5.82
N TRP A 166 -11.27 -6.12 5.91
CA TRP A 166 -10.82 -6.85 7.09
C TRP A 166 -9.61 -6.12 7.65
N ILE A 167 -9.65 -5.80 8.94
CA ILE A 167 -8.63 -5.03 9.63
C ILE A 167 -8.04 -5.92 10.72
N ILE A 168 -6.72 -6.04 10.75
CA ILE A 168 -6.00 -6.72 11.83
C ILE A 168 -5.57 -5.66 12.83
N ASP A 169 -6.37 -5.47 13.88
CA ASP A 169 -6.06 -4.61 15.02
C ASP A 169 -5.64 -5.45 16.22
N THR A 170 -4.55 -5.07 16.88
CA THR A 170 -4.06 -5.77 18.07
C THR A 170 -4.72 -5.32 19.37
N GLY A 171 -5.42 -4.18 19.36
CA GLY A 171 -6.08 -3.62 20.56
C GLY A 171 -5.11 -3.10 21.61
N ARG A 172 -3.83 -2.94 21.29
CA ARG A 172 -2.79 -2.39 22.19
C ARG A 172 -1.99 -1.33 21.46
N GLU A 173 -1.52 -0.33 22.19
CA GLU A 173 -0.72 0.76 21.64
C GLU A 173 0.62 0.88 22.39
N ASN A 174 1.61 1.48 21.73
CA ASN A 174 2.84 1.96 22.32
C ASN A 174 3.69 0.88 23.02
N PHE A 175 3.63 -0.37 22.55
CA PHE A 175 4.33 -1.48 23.20
C PHE A 175 5.86 -1.31 23.21
N MET A 176 6.47 -0.59 22.26
CA MET A 176 7.92 -0.34 22.31
C MET A 176 8.35 0.55 23.47
N LEU A 177 7.44 1.33 24.06
CA LEU A 177 7.75 2.11 25.27
C LEU A 177 7.82 1.24 26.53
N LEU A 178 7.33 0.00 26.50
CA LEU A 178 7.35 -0.94 27.63
C LEU A 178 8.68 -1.68 27.79
N LEU A 179 9.58 -1.62 26.80
CA LEU A 179 10.87 -2.32 26.81
C LEU A 179 12.01 -1.50 27.42
N CYS A 180 11.74 -0.27 27.88
CA CYS A 180 12.73 0.62 28.49
C CYS A 180 12.42 0.95 29.95
N ARG A 181 11.92 -0.03 30.71
CA ARG A 181 11.76 0.03 32.17
C ARG A 181 12.53 -1.08 32.85
#